data_AF-A0AAV2SJB2-F1
#
_entry.id   AF-A0AAV2SJB2-F1
#
_cell.length_a   1.000
_cell.length_b   1.000
_cell.length_c   1.000
_cell.angle_alpha   90.00
_cell.angle_beta   90.00
_cell.angle_gamma   90.00
#
_symmetry.space_group_name_H-M   'P 1'
#
loop_
_entity.id
_entity.type
_entity.pdbx_description
1 polymer ?
#
loop_
_entity_poly.entity_id
_entity_poly.type
_entity_poly.pdbx_seq_one_letter_code
_entity_poly.pdbx_strand_id
1 'polypeptide(L)'
;MENVNAISSTEKYQKAPEEVYQYQKDGNAEAMFKHVYNQFDSQVKLPLQLNISKPCKDELLSNKLREEGNLVYKRKKFQEALEKYNKCILSAPHPKLSCKKIDKNEYNSLAKGYANRSAVLFQLQEYEMCIRDIYRSISLCSSKITQFKLEERKVKCLIAVERYKEAQEILKTCKLILKNLQIEDKVKESYKNELSKFLDQCDNGMKKGKHRNKKKNRYEEIKCADASASFSSDDVIFAYNNPTPPSLDDEPNPTIPAFSRALNLQYSADQGRYVVATRDIKPG
;
A
#
# COMPACT_ATOMS: atom_id res chain seq x y z
N MET A 1 -16.54 -37.56 36.69
CA MET A 1 -15.60 -36.90 37.63
C MET A 1 -14.22 -37.44 37.30
N GLU A 2 -13.56 -36.80 36.34
CA GLU A 2 -12.20 -37.13 35.92
C GLU A 2 -11.27 -36.03 36.45
N ASN A 3 -10.22 -36.45 37.14
CA ASN A 3 -9.33 -35.62 37.94
C ASN A 3 -8.48 -34.69 37.06
N VAL A 4 -8.53 -33.41 37.41
CA VAL A 4 -7.70 -32.34 36.85
C VAL A 4 -6.29 -32.47 37.43
N ASN A 5 -5.30 -32.73 36.56
CA ASN A 5 -3.89 -32.67 36.92
C ASN A 5 -3.46 -31.21 37.16
N ALA A 6 -3.27 -30.85 38.42
CA ALA A 6 -2.66 -29.59 38.83
C ALA A 6 -1.15 -29.65 38.58
N ILE A 7 -0.66 -28.82 37.66
CA ILE A 7 0.77 -28.58 37.44
C ILE A 7 1.24 -27.68 38.59
N SER A 8 2.05 -28.23 39.52
CA SER A 8 2.66 -27.46 40.59
C SER A 8 3.84 -26.64 40.05
N SER A 9 3.60 -25.37 39.72
CA SER A 9 4.66 -24.40 39.41
C SER A 9 5.23 -23.82 40.71
N THR A 10 6.08 -24.58 41.40
CA THR A 10 6.99 -24.00 42.38
C THR A 10 8.29 -23.62 41.67
N GLU A 11 8.27 -22.51 40.94
CA GLU A 11 9.51 -21.82 40.58
C GLU A 11 10.11 -21.27 41.87
N LYS A 12 11.13 -21.96 42.36
CA LYS A 12 11.99 -21.44 43.44
C LYS A 12 12.65 -20.17 42.90
N TYR A 13 12.23 -19.01 43.37
CA TYR A 13 13.00 -17.78 43.22
C TYR A 13 14.38 -18.01 43.83
N GLN A 14 15.37 -18.27 42.97
CA GLN A 14 16.77 -18.27 43.37
C GLN A 14 17.08 -16.83 43.80
N LYS A 15 17.34 -16.69 45.10
CA LYS A 15 17.86 -15.46 45.70
C LYS A 15 19.06 -14.99 44.86
N ALA A 16 19.02 -13.75 44.40
CA ALA A 16 20.12 -13.17 43.63
C ALA A 16 21.44 -13.34 44.42
N PRO A 17 22.54 -13.74 43.76
CA PRO A 17 23.82 -13.94 44.43
C PRO A 17 24.28 -12.64 45.11
N GLU A 18 24.95 -12.78 46.25
CA GLU A 18 25.39 -11.67 47.13
C GLU A 18 26.32 -10.64 46.44
N GLU A 19 26.78 -10.92 45.22
CA GLU A 19 27.60 -10.01 44.39
C GLU A 19 26.88 -8.69 44.03
N VAL A 20 25.54 -8.64 44.09
CA VAL A 20 24.77 -7.41 43.80
C VAL A 20 25.04 -6.29 44.83
N TYR A 21 25.54 -6.63 46.03
CA TYR A 21 25.71 -5.66 47.12
C TYR A 21 27.07 -4.96 47.17
N GLN A 22 28.01 -5.23 46.25
CA GLN A 22 29.33 -4.58 46.28
C GLN A 22 29.44 -3.26 45.50
N TYR A 23 28.43 -2.84 44.74
CA TYR A 23 28.55 -1.69 43.82
C TYR A 23 28.32 -0.30 44.45
N GLN A 24 28.13 -0.21 45.77
CA GLN A 24 27.85 1.07 46.45
C GLN A 24 29.09 1.85 46.93
N LYS A 25 30.30 1.52 46.46
CA LYS A 25 31.52 2.18 46.95
C LYS A 25 32.47 2.61 45.83
N ASP A 26 32.09 3.64 45.07
CA ASP A 26 32.98 4.43 44.17
C ASP A 26 33.01 4.08 42.66
N GLY A 27 31.97 3.46 42.10
CA GLY A 27 31.91 3.14 40.66
C GLY A 27 31.18 4.17 39.78
N ASN A 28 31.87 4.75 38.80
CA ASN A 28 31.27 5.57 37.71
C ASN A 28 30.09 4.84 37.04
N ALA A 29 28.96 5.53 36.80
CA ALA A 29 27.75 4.99 36.17
C ALA A 29 28.02 4.29 34.83
N GLU A 30 29.00 4.77 34.06
CA GLU A 30 29.39 4.15 32.80
C GLU A 30 30.06 2.77 33.02
N ALA A 31 30.83 2.61 34.09
CA ALA A 31 31.46 1.34 34.43
C ALA A 31 30.42 0.32 34.92
N MET A 32 29.42 0.77 35.69
CA MET A 32 28.29 -0.07 36.09
C MET A 32 27.47 -0.52 34.87
N PHE A 33 27.17 0.41 33.95
CA PHE A 33 26.47 0.08 32.71
C PHE A 33 27.25 -0.94 31.88
N LYS A 34 28.55 -0.72 31.65
CA LYS A 34 29.40 -1.65 30.89
C LYS A 34 29.48 -3.01 31.55
N HIS A 35 29.59 -3.08 32.88
CA HIS A 35 29.63 -4.35 33.59
C HIS A 35 28.34 -5.14 33.39
N VAL A 36 27.19 -4.53 33.69
CA VAL A 36 25.87 -5.16 33.53
C VAL A 36 25.62 -5.53 32.07
N TYR A 37 25.88 -4.61 31.13
CA TYR A 37 25.70 -4.84 29.70
C TYR A 37 26.56 -6.01 29.18
N ASN A 38 27.83 -6.08 29.60
CA ASN A 38 28.72 -7.17 29.23
C ASN A 38 28.36 -8.50 29.94
N GLN A 39 27.75 -8.45 31.12
CA GLN A 39 27.21 -9.63 31.79
C GLN A 39 26.02 -10.22 31.01
N PHE A 40 25.14 -9.36 30.47
CA PHE A 40 24.08 -9.79 29.56
C PHE A 40 24.63 -10.30 28.22
N ASP A 41 25.68 -9.67 27.69
CA ASP A 41 26.34 -10.09 26.44
C ASP A 41 27.05 -11.44 26.59
N SER A 42 27.55 -11.76 27.80
CA SER A 42 28.26 -13.01 28.11
C SER A 42 27.35 -14.15 28.61
N GLN A 43 26.23 -13.87 29.27
CA GLN A 43 25.36 -14.90 29.87
C GLN A 43 24.00 -15.05 29.20
N VAL A 44 23.59 -14.13 28.32
CA VAL A 44 22.29 -14.20 27.68
C VAL A 44 22.41 -13.77 26.22
N LYS A 45 23.04 -14.62 25.39
CA LYS A 45 22.45 -14.86 24.06
C LYS A 45 21.09 -15.48 24.31
N LEU A 46 20.08 -14.67 24.66
CA LEU A 46 18.68 -15.05 24.53
C LEU A 46 18.59 -15.55 23.10
N PRO A 47 18.37 -16.85 22.85
CA PRO A 47 18.09 -17.31 21.52
C PRO A 47 16.66 -16.85 21.27
N LEU A 48 16.48 -15.55 21.02
CA LEU A 48 15.37 -15.04 20.26
C LEU A 48 15.59 -15.56 18.83
N GLN A 49 15.48 -16.88 18.67
CA GLN A 49 15.13 -17.51 17.41
C GLN A 49 13.67 -17.13 17.16
N LEU A 50 13.47 -15.85 16.91
CA LEU A 50 12.29 -15.36 16.26
C LEU A 50 12.34 -16.02 14.88
N ASN A 51 11.62 -17.14 14.75
CA ASN A 51 11.29 -17.78 13.47
C ASN A 51 10.32 -16.86 12.69
N ILE A 52 10.68 -15.59 12.56
CA ILE A 52 10.06 -14.66 11.65
C ILE A 52 10.60 -15.06 10.29
N SER A 53 9.87 -15.93 9.62
CA SER A 53 10.07 -16.16 8.19
C SER A 53 9.99 -14.79 7.52
N LYS A 54 11.12 -14.30 7.00
CA LYS A 54 11.12 -13.08 6.19
C LYS A 54 10.10 -13.32 5.07
N PRO A 55 9.04 -12.52 4.95
CA PRO A 55 8.11 -12.67 3.83
C PRO A 55 8.88 -12.35 2.56
N CYS A 56 9.44 -13.38 1.93
CA CYS A 56 10.05 -13.26 0.63
C CYS A 56 8.94 -13.17 -0.41
N LYS A 57 9.14 -12.31 -1.39
CA LYS A 57 8.27 -12.30 -2.56
C LYS A 57 8.52 -13.59 -3.33
N ASP A 58 7.45 -14.25 -3.75
CA ASP A 58 7.49 -15.51 -4.46
C ASP A 58 6.58 -15.44 -5.70
N GLU A 59 7.19 -15.59 -6.86
CA GLU A 59 6.50 -15.59 -8.14
C GLU A 59 5.57 -16.80 -8.29
N LEU A 60 5.96 -17.98 -7.80
CA LEU A 60 5.14 -19.19 -7.89
C LEU A 60 3.87 -19.05 -7.07
N LEU A 61 3.99 -18.60 -5.81
CA LEU A 61 2.85 -18.29 -4.96
C LEU A 61 1.95 -17.21 -5.58
N SER A 62 2.53 -16.14 -6.11
CA SER A 62 1.76 -15.09 -6.81
C SER A 62 0.95 -15.66 -7.96
N ASN A 63 1.55 -16.52 -8.80
CA ASN A 63 0.86 -17.15 -9.93
C ASN A 63 -0.27 -18.09 -9.49
N LYS A 64 -0.06 -18.87 -8.43
CA LYS A 64 -1.11 -19.72 -7.85
C LYS A 64 -2.31 -18.89 -7.35
N LEU A 65 -2.05 -17.83 -6.59
CA LEU A 65 -3.09 -16.93 -6.08
C LEU A 65 -3.85 -16.22 -7.21
N ARG A 66 -3.14 -15.84 -8.29
CA ARG A 66 -3.75 -15.28 -9.50
C ARG A 66 -4.71 -16.27 -10.17
N GLU A 67 -4.33 -17.55 -10.24
CA GLU A 67 -5.16 -18.59 -10.84
C GLU A 67 -6.39 -18.91 -9.98
N GLU A 68 -6.24 -18.97 -8.66
CA GLU A 68 -7.37 -19.04 -7.73
C GLU A 68 -8.31 -17.84 -7.92
N GLY A 69 -7.76 -16.63 -8.05
CA GLY A 69 -8.52 -15.43 -8.37
C GLY A 69 -9.28 -15.54 -9.69
N ASN A 70 -8.68 -16.11 -10.74
CA ASN A 70 -9.34 -16.34 -12.02
C ASN A 70 -10.53 -17.30 -11.89
N LEU A 71 -10.42 -18.36 -11.09
CA LEU A 71 -11.50 -19.31 -10.85
C LEU A 71 -12.69 -18.63 -10.17
N VAL A 72 -12.42 -17.82 -9.14
CA VAL A 72 -13.44 -17.07 -8.40
C VAL A 72 -14.05 -15.96 -9.26
N TYR A 73 -13.24 -15.28 -10.08
CA TYR A 73 -13.69 -14.27 -11.04
C TYR A 73 -14.69 -14.84 -12.04
N LYS A 74 -14.41 -16.03 -12.60
CA LYS A 74 -15.32 -16.72 -13.53
C LYS A 74 -16.67 -17.04 -12.89
N ARG A 75 -16.70 -17.26 -11.57
CA ARG A 75 -17.93 -17.47 -10.77
C ARG A 75 -18.64 -16.16 -10.41
N LYS A 76 -18.18 -15.00 -10.91
CA LYS A 76 -18.72 -13.65 -10.64
C LYS A 76 -18.70 -13.24 -9.16
N LYS A 77 -17.86 -13.90 -8.35
CA LYS A 77 -17.64 -13.54 -6.94
C LYS A 77 -16.55 -12.48 -6.84
N PHE A 78 -16.89 -11.24 -7.19
CA PHE A 78 -15.91 -10.17 -7.40
C PHE A 78 -15.13 -9.78 -6.13
N GLN A 79 -15.78 -9.75 -4.97
CA GLN A 79 -15.11 -9.41 -3.71
C GLN A 79 -14.06 -10.46 -3.31
N GLU A 80 -14.42 -11.75 -3.38
CA GLU A 80 -13.47 -12.85 -3.13
C GLU A 80 -12.32 -12.86 -4.16
N ALA A 81 -12.62 -12.56 -5.43
CA ALA A 81 -11.60 -12.44 -6.47
C ALA A 81 -10.65 -11.26 -6.19
N LEU A 82 -11.17 -10.13 -5.71
CA LEU A 82 -10.39 -8.96 -5.33
C LEU A 82 -9.38 -9.31 -4.22
N GLU A 83 -9.80 -10.04 -3.19
CA GLU A 83 -8.93 -10.51 -2.12
C GLU A 83 -7.81 -11.42 -2.64
N LYS A 84 -8.13 -12.35 -3.54
CA LYS A 84 -7.14 -13.24 -4.15
C LYS A 84 -6.13 -12.47 -4.99
N TYR A 85 -6.57 -11.49 -5.78
CA TYR A 85 -5.67 -10.64 -6.56
C TYR A 85 -4.84 -9.71 -5.67
N ASN A 86 -5.38 -9.20 -4.56
CA ASN A 86 -4.60 -8.46 -3.57
C ASN A 86 -3.47 -9.31 -2.99
N LYS A 87 -3.76 -10.56 -2.59
CA LYS A 87 -2.75 -11.50 -2.11
C LYS A 87 -1.72 -11.82 -3.19
N CYS A 88 -2.14 -12.04 -4.44
CA CYS A 88 -1.25 -12.22 -5.58
C CYS A 88 -0.26 -11.05 -5.73
N ILE A 89 -0.77 -9.81 -5.74
CA ILE A 89 0.07 -8.61 -5.84
C ILE A 89 1.03 -8.56 -4.65
N LEU A 90 0.56 -8.77 -3.41
CA LEU A 90 1.40 -8.75 -2.22
C LEU A 90 2.51 -9.81 -2.23
N SER A 91 2.29 -10.96 -2.85
CA SER A 91 3.28 -12.04 -2.97
C SER A 91 4.26 -11.84 -4.13
N ALA A 92 3.89 -11.11 -5.18
CA ALA A 92 4.73 -10.96 -6.37
C ALA A 92 6.05 -10.21 -6.10
N PRO A 93 7.15 -10.52 -6.82
CA PRO A 93 8.35 -9.70 -6.83
C PRO A 93 8.02 -8.24 -7.19
N HIS A 94 8.65 -7.29 -6.49
CA HIS A 94 8.47 -5.85 -6.73
C HIS A 94 9.80 -5.20 -7.09
N PRO A 95 9.77 -4.16 -7.96
CA PRO A 95 10.95 -3.36 -8.22
C PRO A 95 11.47 -2.72 -6.93
N LYS A 96 12.81 -2.67 -6.79
CA LYS A 96 13.45 -1.99 -5.66
C LYS A 96 13.17 -0.49 -5.76
N LEU A 97 12.99 0.20 -4.63
CA LEU A 97 12.69 1.64 -4.60
C LEU A 97 13.70 2.51 -5.35
N SER A 98 14.96 2.08 -5.46
CA SER A 98 16.05 2.81 -6.11
C SER A 98 16.31 2.44 -7.57
N CYS A 99 15.52 1.53 -8.19
CA CYS A 99 15.80 1.13 -9.56
C CYS A 99 15.33 2.19 -10.58
N LYS A 100 16.29 2.88 -11.22
CA LYS A 100 16.01 3.83 -12.32
C LYS A 100 15.64 3.14 -13.63
N LYS A 101 15.96 1.84 -13.77
CA LYS A 101 15.62 1.02 -14.93
C LYS A 101 14.93 -0.25 -14.43
N ILE A 102 13.72 -0.48 -14.93
CA ILE A 102 12.92 -1.66 -14.63
C ILE A 102 12.99 -2.56 -15.88
N ASP A 103 13.48 -3.78 -15.72
CA ASP A 103 13.27 -4.80 -16.75
C ASP A 103 11.80 -5.22 -16.71
N LYS A 104 11.07 -4.96 -17.80
CA LYS A 104 9.64 -5.26 -17.92
C LYS A 104 9.37 -6.77 -17.81
N ASN A 105 10.34 -7.62 -18.11
CA ASN A 105 10.14 -9.06 -18.03
C ASN A 105 10.28 -9.60 -16.60
N GLU A 106 11.03 -8.92 -15.73
CA GLU A 106 11.30 -9.34 -14.35
C GLU A 106 10.03 -9.31 -13.46
N TYR A 107 9.11 -8.38 -13.72
CA TYR A 107 7.92 -8.15 -12.89
C TYR A 107 6.62 -8.57 -13.57
N ASN A 108 6.68 -9.57 -14.44
CA ASN A 108 5.52 -10.01 -15.23
C ASN A 108 4.38 -10.55 -14.34
N SER A 109 4.68 -11.28 -13.28
CA SER A 109 3.68 -11.77 -12.32
C SER A 109 2.95 -10.62 -11.61
N LEU A 110 3.68 -9.57 -11.21
CA LEU A 110 3.12 -8.34 -10.64
C LEU A 110 2.24 -7.60 -11.65
N ALA A 111 2.71 -7.45 -12.90
CA ALA A 111 1.95 -6.83 -13.99
C ALA A 111 0.61 -7.56 -14.21
N LYS A 112 0.63 -8.90 -14.29
CA LYS A 112 -0.57 -9.73 -14.42
C LYS A 112 -1.52 -9.59 -13.22
N GLY A 113 -0.98 -9.46 -12.01
CA GLY A 113 -1.76 -9.20 -10.80
C GLY A 113 -2.58 -7.91 -10.92
N TYR A 114 -1.95 -6.80 -11.29
CA TYR A 114 -2.64 -5.53 -11.54
C TYR A 114 -3.62 -5.59 -12.72
N ALA A 115 -3.25 -6.29 -13.82
CA ALA A 115 -4.13 -6.48 -14.97
C ALA A 115 -5.43 -7.22 -14.61
N ASN A 116 -5.34 -8.22 -13.73
CA ASN A 116 -6.49 -9.00 -13.29
C ASN A 116 -7.31 -8.25 -12.23
N ARG A 117 -6.64 -7.56 -11.29
CA ARG A 117 -7.33 -6.74 -10.29
C ARG A 117 -8.11 -5.60 -10.92
N SER A 118 -7.56 -4.92 -11.93
CA SER A 118 -8.30 -3.90 -12.69
C SER A 118 -9.53 -4.46 -13.40
N ALA A 119 -9.54 -5.72 -13.83
CA ALA A 119 -10.74 -6.34 -14.37
C ALA A 119 -11.86 -6.45 -13.32
N VAL A 120 -11.52 -6.82 -12.07
CA VAL A 120 -12.48 -6.86 -10.95
C VAL A 120 -12.97 -5.47 -10.59
N LEU A 121 -12.06 -4.51 -10.44
CA LEU A 121 -12.41 -3.13 -10.10
C LEU A 121 -13.36 -2.52 -11.14
N PHE A 122 -13.16 -2.83 -12.41
CA PHE A 122 -14.10 -2.46 -13.47
C PHE A 122 -15.51 -3.05 -13.26
N GLN A 123 -15.62 -4.32 -12.87
CA GLN A 123 -16.92 -4.96 -12.58
C GLN A 123 -17.58 -4.35 -11.33
N LEU A 124 -16.78 -3.90 -10.36
CA LEU A 124 -17.23 -3.21 -9.16
C LEU A 124 -17.53 -1.71 -9.38
N GLN A 125 -17.38 -1.20 -10.60
CA GLN A 125 -17.57 0.22 -10.95
C GLN A 125 -16.60 1.18 -10.23
N GLU A 126 -15.49 0.66 -9.69
CA GLU A 126 -14.41 1.43 -9.09
C GLU A 126 -13.45 1.94 -10.17
N TYR A 127 -13.94 2.83 -11.03
CA TYR A 127 -13.28 3.22 -12.28
C TYR A 127 -11.92 3.91 -12.07
N GLU A 128 -11.80 4.81 -11.11
CA GLU A 128 -10.56 5.51 -10.80
C GLU A 128 -9.48 4.54 -10.29
N MET A 129 -9.87 3.59 -9.43
CA MET A 129 -8.95 2.56 -8.95
C MET A 129 -8.54 1.61 -10.08
N CYS A 130 -9.49 1.25 -10.94
CA CYS A 130 -9.21 0.44 -12.13
C CYS A 130 -8.18 1.11 -13.04
N ILE A 131 -8.32 2.43 -13.31
CA ILE A 131 -7.39 3.20 -14.12
C ILE A 131 -5.98 3.17 -13.51
N ARG A 132 -5.84 3.35 -12.18
CA ARG A 132 -4.54 3.30 -11.50
C ARG A 132 -3.84 1.94 -11.67
N ASP A 133 -4.58 0.84 -11.53
CA ASP A 133 -4.03 -0.49 -11.73
C ASP A 133 -3.66 -0.78 -13.18
N ILE A 134 -4.41 -0.24 -14.14
CA ILE A 134 -4.05 -0.32 -15.56
C ILE A 134 -2.71 0.36 -15.80
N TYR A 135 -2.49 1.57 -15.26
CA TYR A 135 -1.21 2.27 -15.39
C TYR A 135 -0.05 1.46 -14.82
N ARG A 136 -0.20 0.92 -13.60
CA ARG A 136 0.81 0.05 -12.97
C ARG A 136 1.09 -1.21 -13.78
N SER A 137 0.06 -1.80 -14.38
CA SER A 137 0.24 -2.98 -15.22
C SER A 137 0.96 -2.65 -16.52
N ILE A 138 0.65 -1.52 -17.16
CA ILE A 138 1.24 -1.13 -18.46
C ILE A 138 2.71 -0.75 -18.30
N SER A 139 3.09 -0.09 -17.20
CA SER A 139 4.49 0.26 -16.93
C SER A 139 5.38 -0.97 -16.78
N LEU A 140 4.81 -2.07 -16.28
CA LEU A 140 5.52 -3.33 -16.05
C LEU A 140 5.38 -4.35 -17.20
N CYS A 141 4.35 -4.29 -18.04
CA CYS A 141 4.13 -5.31 -19.07
C CYS A 141 4.92 -5.05 -20.37
N SER A 142 5.42 -6.13 -20.98
CA SER A 142 6.06 -6.10 -22.31
C SER A 142 5.11 -6.46 -23.47
N SER A 143 4.04 -7.21 -23.18
CA SER A 143 3.08 -7.71 -24.17
C SER A 143 2.19 -6.60 -24.75
N LYS A 144 2.30 -6.34 -26.06
CA LYS A 144 1.48 -5.34 -26.77
C LYS A 144 0.00 -5.69 -26.84
N ILE A 145 -0.33 -6.97 -26.94
CA ILE A 145 -1.74 -7.40 -26.93
C ILE A 145 -2.37 -7.23 -25.55
N THR A 146 -1.60 -7.48 -24.48
CA THR A 146 -2.05 -7.21 -23.11
C THR A 146 -2.21 -5.71 -22.88
N GLN A 147 -1.25 -4.91 -23.34
CA GLN A 147 -1.34 -3.45 -23.31
C GLN A 147 -2.61 -2.95 -24.01
N PHE A 148 -2.92 -3.45 -25.20
CA PHE A 148 -4.15 -3.11 -25.93
C PHE A 148 -5.42 -3.38 -25.12
N LYS A 149 -5.56 -4.60 -24.54
CA LYS A 149 -6.73 -4.98 -23.73
C LYS A 149 -6.89 -4.12 -22.47
N LEU A 150 -5.78 -3.67 -21.88
CA LEU A 150 -5.78 -2.79 -20.72
C LEU A 150 -6.20 -1.36 -21.10
N GLU A 151 -5.67 -0.83 -22.20
CA GLU A 151 -6.07 0.49 -22.71
C GLU A 151 -7.54 0.50 -23.13
N GLU A 152 -8.06 -0.58 -23.72
CA GLU A 152 -9.48 -0.73 -24.02
C GLU A 152 -10.35 -0.65 -22.74
N ARG A 153 -9.94 -1.34 -21.66
CA ARG A 153 -10.61 -1.24 -20.35
C ARG A 153 -10.53 0.18 -19.79
N LYS A 154 -9.41 0.86 -19.96
CA LYS A 154 -9.21 2.25 -19.53
C LYS A 154 -10.17 3.20 -20.25
N VAL A 155 -10.34 3.03 -21.56
CA VAL A 155 -11.33 3.79 -22.34
C VAL A 155 -12.73 3.59 -21.77
N LYS A 156 -13.13 2.35 -21.48
CA LYS A 156 -14.44 2.07 -20.85
C LYS A 156 -14.60 2.79 -19.50
N CYS A 157 -13.56 2.81 -18.67
CA CYS A 157 -13.57 3.53 -17.40
C CYS A 157 -13.71 5.05 -17.62
N LEU A 158 -12.94 5.62 -18.54
CA LEU A 158 -12.96 7.07 -18.82
C LEU A 158 -14.31 7.53 -19.38
N ILE A 159 -14.94 6.71 -20.24
CA ILE A 159 -16.30 6.96 -20.74
C ILE A 159 -17.31 6.95 -19.58
N ALA A 160 -17.20 6.00 -18.65
CA ALA A 160 -18.08 5.91 -17.50
C ALA A 160 -17.95 7.10 -16.54
N VAL A 161 -16.74 7.65 -16.39
CA VAL A 161 -16.44 8.86 -15.60
C VAL A 161 -16.68 10.17 -16.39
N GLU A 162 -17.25 10.08 -17.60
CA GLU A 162 -17.52 11.23 -18.50
C GLU A 162 -16.26 12.03 -18.91
N ARG A 163 -15.07 11.42 -18.84
CA ARG A 163 -13.77 12.00 -19.26
C ARG A 163 -13.48 11.74 -20.74
N TYR A 164 -14.39 12.18 -21.61
CA TYR A 164 -14.38 11.83 -23.04
C TYR A 164 -13.13 12.27 -23.81
N LYS A 165 -12.56 13.45 -23.49
CA LYS A 165 -11.35 13.96 -24.17
C LYS A 165 -10.16 13.02 -23.95
N GLU A 166 -9.97 12.56 -22.72
CA GLU A 166 -8.89 11.61 -22.39
C GLU A 166 -9.14 10.26 -23.03
N ALA A 167 -10.39 9.80 -23.05
CA ALA A 167 -10.76 8.56 -23.73
C ALA A 167 -10.39 8.60 -25.23
N GLN A 168 -10.63 9.73 -25.92
CA GLN A 168 -10.25 9.91 -27.32
C GLN A 168 -8.74 9.82 -27.55
N GLU A 169 -7.91 10.39 -26.67
CA GLU A 169 -6.46 10.26 -26.77
C GLU A 169 -6.00 8.81 -26.62
N ILE A 170 -6.54 8.08 -25.63
CA ILE A 170 -6.23 6.65 -25.45
C ILE A 170 -6.72 5.82 -26.65
N LEU A 171 -7.86 6.17 -27.24
CA LEU A 171 -8.38 5.51 -28.45
C LEU A 171 -7.43 5.69 -29.65
N LYS A 172 -6.79 6.86 -29.80
CA LYS A 172 -5.74 7.06 -30.82
C LYS A 172 -4.54 6.13 -30.55
N THR A 173 -4.10 6.02 -29.30
CA THR A 173 -3.04 5.08 -28.91
C THR A 173 -3.42 3.63 -29.20
N CYS A 174 -4.67 3.22 -28.90
CA CYS A 174 -5.18 1.88 -29.19
C CYS A 174 -5.14 1.55 -30.69
N LYS A 175 -5.56 2.50 -31.55
CA LYS A 175 -5.50 2.34 -33.02
C LYS A 175 -4.06 2.12 -33.50
N LEU A 176 -3.10 2.86 -32.95
CA LEU A 176 -1.68 2.70 -33.28
C LEU A 176 -1.14 1.34 -32.86
N ILE A 177 -1.45 0.89 -31.64
CA ILE A 177 -1.05 -0.44 -31.15
C ILE A 177 -1.64 -1.53 -32.06
N LEU A 178 -2.93 -1.43 -32.37
CA LEU A 178 -3.64 -2.39 -33.20
C LEU A 178 -3.05 -2.50 -34.62
N LYS A 179 -2.61 -1.40 -35.21
CA LYS A 179 -1.95 -1.41 -36.53
C LYS A 179 -0.72 -2.31 -36.53
N ASN A 180 0.08 -2.25 -35.48
CA ASN A 180 1.35 -2.96 -35.33
C ASN A 180 1.22 -4.38 -34.74
N LEU A 181 0.03 -4.78 -34.30
CA LEU A 181 -0.22 -6.13 -33.79
C LEU A 181 -0.34 -7.15 -34.93
N GLN A 182 0.38 -8.27 -34.77
CA GLN A 182 0.29 -9.46 -35.60
C GLN A 182 -0.77 -10.40 -35.01
N ILE A 183 -2.02 -10.23 -35.43
CA ILE A 183 -3.19 -11.02 -35.01
C ILE A 183 -4.03 -11.35 -36.24
N GLU A 184 -4.88 -12.37 -36.14
CA GLU A 184 -5.83 -12.74 -37.20
C GLU A 184 -6.69 -11.54 -37.63
N ASP A 185 -6.86 -11.36 -38.94
CA ASP A 185 -7.56 -10.19 -39.51
C ASP A 185 -9.00 -10.07 -39.01
N LYS A 186 -9.69 -11.19 -38.81
CA LYS A 186 -11.04 -11.22 -38.25
C LYS A 186 -11.10 -10.62 -36.84
N VAL A 187 -10.12 -10.95 -36.00
CA VAL A 187 -10.01 -10.42 -34.63
C VAL A 187 -9.62 -8.94 -34.67
N LYS A 188 -8.71 -8.57 -35.58
CA LYS A 188 -8.30 -7.18 -35.79
C LYS A 188 -9.49 -6.30 -36.18
N GLU A 189 -10.35 -6.79 -37.06
CA GLU A 189 -11.55 -6.08 -37.50
C GLU A 189 -12.59 -5.96 -36.38
N SER A 190 -12.77 -7.02 -35.57
CA SER A 190 -13.60 -6.95 -34.36
C SER A 190 -13.16 -5.83 -33.41
N TYR A 191 -11.85 -5.72 -33.15
CA TYR A 191 -11.33 -4.64 -32.30
C TYR A 191 -11.51 -3.26 -32.92
N LYS A 192 -11.31 -3.10 -34.23
CA LYS A 192 -11.57 -1.81 -34.91
C LYS A 192 -13.03 -1.37 -34.74
N ASN A 193 -13.98 -2.30 -34.87
CA ASN A 193 -15.40 -2.06 -34.70
C ASN A 193 -15.77 -1.69 -33.25
N GLU A 194 -15.06 -2.21 -32.25
CA GLU A 194 -15.24 -1.78 -30.87
C GLU A 194 -14.68 -0.38 -30.63
N LEU A 195 -13.49 -0.07 -31.17
CA LEU A 195 -12.89 1.25 -31.04
C LEU A 195 -13.73 2.35 -31.73
N SER A 196 -14.37 2.06 -32.87
CA SER A 196 -15.29 3.00 -33.51
C SER A 196 -16.52 3.27 -32.63
N LYS A 197 -17.13 2.23 -32.06
CA LYS A 197 -18.25 2.38 -31.11
C LYS A 197 -17.88 3.25 -29.91
N PHE A 198 -16.67 3.08 -29.35
CA PHE A 198 -16.22 3.93 -28.24
C PHE A 198 -15.99 5.39 -28.66
N LEU A 199 -15.53 5.64 -29.89
CA LEU A 199 -15.41 7.00 -30.42
C LEU A 199 -16.78 7.66 -30.56
N ASP A 200 -17.75 6.94 -31.14
CA ASP A 200 -19.12 7.45 -31.28
C ASP A 200 -19.74 7.75 -29.91
N GLN A 201 -19.48 6.92 -28.89
CA GLN A 201 -19.90 7.18 -27.51
C GLN A 201 -19.28 8.45 -26.94
N CYS A 202 -17.98 8.68 -27.19
CA CYS A 202 -17.29 9.90 -26.74
C CYS A 202 -17.86 11.15 -27.42
N ASP A 203 -18.05 11.10 -28.75
CA ASP A 203 -18.56 12.23 -29.53
C ASP A 203 -19.99 12.59 -29.14
N ASN A 204 -20.84 11.59 -28.92
CA ASN A 204 -22.20 11.78 -28.43
C ASN A 204 -22.24 12.30 -26.99
N GLY A 205 -21.37 11.80 -26.11
CA GLY A 205 -21.24 12.28 -24.73
C GLY A 205 -20.83 13.75 -24.67
N MET A 206 -19.86 14.16 -25.50
CA MET A 206 -19.43 15.56 -25.60
C MET A 206 -20.51 16.52 -26.10
N LYS A 207 -21.40 16.06 -27.01
CA LYS A 207 -22.56 16.86 -27.46
C LYS A 207 -23.59 17.05 -26.33
N LYS A 208 -23.86 16.02 -25.52
CA LYS A 208 -24.79 16.06 -24.38
C LYS A 208 -24.26 16.89 -23.19
N GLY A 209 -22.95 16.87 -22.95
CA GLY A 209 -22.30 17.57 -21.83
C GLY A 209 -22.32 19.10 -21.89
N LYS A 210 -22.60 19.70 -23.06
CA LYS A 210 -22.74 21.18 -23.19
C LYS A 210 -23.92 21.77 -22.41
N HIS A 211 -24.83 20.93 -21.92
CA HIS A 211 -26.04 21.34 -21.19
C HIS A 211 -26.09 20.94 -19.70
N ARG A 212 -25.04 20.33 -19.13
CA ARG A 212 -25.01 19.95 -17.70
C ARG A 212 -24.08 20.84 -16.89
N ASN A 213 -24.62 21.50 -15.86
CA ASN A 213 -23.84 22.24 -14.86
C ASN A 213 -22.84 21.29 -14.17
N LYS A 214 -21.55 21.61 -14.28
CA LYS A 214 -20.45 20.84 -13.67
C LYS A 214 -20.61 20.79 -12.15
N LYS A 215 -21.02 19.64 -11.61
CA LYS A 215 -20.66 19.27 -10.23
C LYS A 215 -19.18 18.91 -10.26
N LYS A 216 -18.34 19.73 -9.60
CA LYS A 216 -16.93 19.44 -9.37
C LYS A 216 -16.83 18.11 -8.62
N ASN A 217 -16.29 17.08 -9.27
CA ASN A 217 -15.91 15.86 -8.58
C ASN A 217 -14.63 16.15 -7.77
N ARG A 218 -14.66 15.81 -6.48
CA ARG A 218 -13.60 16.01 -5.48
C ARG A 218 -12.25 15.35 -5.84
N TYR A 219 -12.18 14.59 -6.93
CA TYR A 219 -10.99 13.87 -7.40
C TYR A 219 -10.24 14.55 -8.57
N GLU A 220 -10.66 15.74 -9.01
CA GLU A 220 -9.98 16.47 -10.11
C GLU A 220 -8.53 16.92 -9.80
N GLU A 221 -8.06 16.81 -8.56
CA GLU A 221 -6.69 17.23 -8.20
C GLU A 221 -5.60 16.17 -8.44
N ILE A 222 -5.95 14.93 -8.79
CA ILE A 222 -4.93 13.96 -9.20
C ILE A 222 -4.73 14.08 -10.71
N LYS A 223 -4.02 15.13 -11.11
CA LYS A 223 -3.34 15.14 -12.40
C LYS A 223 -2.40 13.93 -12.39
N CYS A 224 -2.68 12.93 -13.21
CA CYS A 224 -1.69 11.92 -13.55
C CYS A 224 -0.56 12.68 -14.25
N ALA A 225 0.51 12.98 -13.51
CA ALA A 225 1.70 13.58 -14.06
C ALA A 225 2.14 12.74 -15.26
N ASP A 226 2.40 13.41 -16.38
CA ASP A 226 2.90 12.82 -17.59
C ASP A 226 4.09 11.91 -17.27
N ALA A 227 4.16 10.74 -17.89
CA ALA A 227 5.24 9.76 -17.73
C ALA A 227 6.62 10.28 -18.22
N SER A 228 6.75 11.58 -18.50
CA SER A 228 7.96 12.31 -18.85
C SER A 228 8.49 13.19 -17.72
N ALA A 229 7.75 13.39 -16.63
CA ALA A 229 8.28 14.06 -15.46
C ALA A 229 9.24 13.10 -14.75
N SER A 230 10.53 13.40 -14.84
CA SER A 230 11.59 12.73 -14.09
C SER A 230 11.23 12.72 -12.61
N PHE A 231 10.84 11.57 -12.09
CA PHE A 231 10.64 11.34 -10.66
C PHE A 231 11.95 11.70 -9.95
N SER A 232 11.93 12.78 -9.17
CA SER A 232 13.03 13.10 -8.26
C SER A 232 13.07 12.01 -7.19
N SER A 233 14.27 11.56 -6.83
CA SER A 233 14.48 10.55 -5.79
C SER A 233 14.00 11.00 -4.41
N ASP A 234 13.69 12.30 -4.25
CA ASP A 234 13.23 12.91 -3.01
C ASP A 234 11.71 12.82 -2.82
N ASP A 235 10.94 12.41 -3.84
CA ASP A 235 9.49 12.24 -3.76
C ASP A 235 9.11 10.83 -3.27
N VAL A 236 9.69 10.40 -2.15
CA VAL A 236 9.16 9.25 -1.40
C VAL A 236 7.86 9.70 -0.74
N ILE A 237 6.78 9.69 -1.52
CA ILE A 237 5.43 10.03 -1.07
C ILE A 237 4.93 8.91 -0.13
N PHE A 238 5.30 8.97 1.14
CA PHE A 238 4.47 8.43 2.23
C PHE A 238 3.26 9.37 2.40
N ALA A 239 2.39 9.48 1.39
CA ALA A 239 1.12 10.19 1.54
C ALA A 239 0.12 9.31 2.32
N TYR A 240 0.39 9.12 3.61
CA TYR A 240 -0.68 9.46 4.52
C TYR A 240 -0.69 10.97 4.52
N ASN A 241 -1.75 11.58 3.98
CA ASN A 241 -2.06 12.97 4.28
C ASN A 241 -2.33 13.03 5.78
N ASN A 242 -1.27 13.03 6.59
CA ASN A 242 -1.40 13.35 7.99
C ASN A 242 -1.92 14.79 7.98
N PRO A 243 -3.14 15.02 8.49
CA PRO A 243 -3.58 16.40 8.67
C PRO A 243 -2.47 17.12 9.44
N THR A 244 -2.25 18.39 9.10
CA THR A 244 -1.33 19.21 9.88
C THR A 244 -1.72 19.07 11.34
N PRO A 245 -0.79 18.72 12.25
CA PRO A 245 -1.12 18.60 13.67
C PRO A 245 -1.92 19.82 14.13
N PRO A 246 -2.98 19.64 14.93
CA PRO A 246 -3.78 20.76 15.40
C PRO A 246 -2.87 21.78 16.08
N SER A 247 -3.07 23.05 15.77
CA SER A 247 -2.36 24.12 16.46
C SER A 247 -2.73 24.11 17.93
N LEU A 248 -1.74 24.19 18.82
CA LEU A 248 -2.00 24.43 20.23
C LEU A 248 -2.44 25.89 20.38
N ASP A 249 -3.59 26.11 21.00
CA ASP A 249 -4.07 27.47 21.32
C ASP A 249 -3.20 28.14 22.41
N ASP A 250 -2.56 27.31 23.24
CA ASP A 250 -1.65 27.72 24.29
C ASP A 250 -0.18 27.58 23.87
N GLU A 251 0.68 28.27 24.59
CA GLU A 251 2.13 28.07 24.45
C GLU A 251 2.52 26.59 24.68
N PRO A 252 3.56 26.11 23.98
CA PRO A 252 4.11 24.78 24.20
C PRO A 252 4.59 24.55 25.64
N ASN A 253 4.47 23.32 26.11
CA ASN A 253 5.12 22.93 27.36
C ASN A 253 6.66 23.03 27.21
N PRO A 254 7.39 23.59 28.20
CA PRO A 254 8.83 23.83 28.10
C PRO A 254 9.67 22.55 28.05
N THR A 255 9.17 21.45 28.60
CA THR A 255 9.84 20.15 28.66
C THR A 255 9.43 19.25 27.48
N ILE A 256 8.18 19.36 27.02
CA ILE A 256 7.64 18.56 25.92
C ILE A 256 6.92 19.51 24.94
N PRO A 257 7.61 20.07 23.93
CA PRO A 257 7.03 21.08 23.04
C PRO A 257 5.80 20.63 22.23
N ALA A 258 5.58 19.32 22.11
CA ALA A 258 4.38 18.76 21.49
C ALA A 258 3.13 18.80 22.39
N PHE A 259 3.27 19.09 23.69
CA PHE A 259 2.16 19.21 24.63
C PHE A 259 1.75 20.68 24.79
N SER A 260 0.45 20.89 25.05
CA SER A 260 0.00 22.16 25.63
C SER A 260 0.67 22.36 27.00
N ARG A 261 0.99 23.62 27.33
CA ARG A 261 1.48 24.00 28.67
C ARG A 261 0.50 23.66 29.82
N ALA A 262 -0.75 23.33 29.48
CA ALA A 262 -1.73 22.80 30.43
C ALA A 262 -1.48 21.34 30.87
N LEU A 263 -0.55 20.62 30.22
CA LEU A 263 -0.23 19.23 30.52
C LEU A 263 1.21 19.09 31.00
N ASN A 264 1.44 18.19 31.96
CA ASN A 264 2.78 17.83 32.43
C ASN A 264 2.92 16.30 32.55
N LEU A 265 4.10 15.78 32.25
CA LEU A 265 4.41 14.36 32.39
C LEU A 265 5.04 14.11 33.76
N GLN A 266 4.42 13.25 34.56
CA GLN A 266 4.92 12.85 35.87
C GLN A 266 5.20 11.34 35.89
N TYR A 267 5.95 10.90 36.91
CA TYR A 267 6.25 9.50 37.14
C TYR A 267 5.97 9.11 38.59
N SER A 268 5.36 7.95 38.78
CA SER A 268 5.23 7.31 40.09
C SER A 268 5.50 5.81 39.96
N ALA A 269 5.99 5.20 41.04
CA ALA A 269 6.40 3.79 41.01
C ALA A 269 5.22 2.82 40.79
N ASP A 270 4.02 3.23 41.19
CA ASP A 270 2.77 2.49 41.08
C ASP A 270 2.10 2.62 39.70
N GLN A 271 2.27 3.76 38.99
CA GLN A 271 1.56 4.03 37.72
C GLN A 271 2.47 4.22 36.51
N GLY A 272 3.80 4.25 36.72
CA GLY A 272 4.74 4.57 35.64
C GLY A 272 4.63 6.05 35.23
N ARG A 273 4.73 6.33 33.93
CA ARG A 273 4.62 7.69 33.39
C ARG A 273 3.16 8.02 33.11
N TYR A 274 2.66 9.12 33.66
CA TYR A 274 1.29 9.58 33.48
C TYR A 274 1.24 11.08 33.22
N VAL A 275 0.19 11.54 32.55
CA VAL A 275 -0.02 12.95 32.21
C VAL A 275 -0.98 13.57 33.20
N VAL A 276 -0.59 14.72 33.76
CA VAL A 276 -1.38 15.48 34.72
C VAL A 276 -1.69 16.86 34.12
N ALA A 277 -2.92 17.34 34.32
CA ALA A 277 -3.28 18.70 33.99
C ALA A 277 -2.68 19.67 35.03
N THR A 278 -1.96 20.69 34.58
CA THR A 278 -1.39 21.73 35.46
C THR A 278 -2.40 22.82 35.83
N ARG A 279 -3.53 22.87 35.13
CA ARG A 279 -4.66 23.76 35.34
C ARG A 279 -5.95 23.13 34.81
N ASP A 280 -7.09 23.70 35.17
CA ASP A 280 -8.38 23.27 34.62
C ASP A 280 -8.43 23.46 33.10
N ILE A 281 -8.78 22.39 32.39
CA ILE A 281 -8.92 22.37 30.92
C ILE A 281 -10.41 22.37 30.62
N LYS A 282 -10.90 23.43 29.98
CA LYS A 282 -12.31 23.50 29.55
C LYS A 282 -12.56 22.51 28.41
N PRO A 283 -13.71 21.82 28.37
CA PRO A 283 -14.07 21.00 27.22
C PRO A 283 -14.17 21.88 25.96
N GLY A 284 -13.60 21.39 24.86
CA GLY A 284 -13.64 22.04 23.55
C GLY A 284 -14.95 21.84 22.81
#